data_AF-A0A838KZC1-F1
#
_entry.id   AF-A0A838KZC1-F1
#
_cell.length_a   1.000
_cell.length_b   1.000
_cell.length_c   1.000
_cell.angle_alpha   90.00
_cell.angle_beta   90.00
_cell.angle_gamma   90.00
#
_symmetry.space_group_name_H-M   'P 1'
#
loop_
_entity.id
_entity.type
_entity.pdbx_description
1 polymer ?
#
loop_
_entity_poly.entity_id
_entity_poly.type
_entity_poly.pdbx_seq_one_letter_code
_entity_poly.pdbx_strand_id
1 'polypeptide(L)' 'TSAEPEFLNSPEAALLVSEHGQSFTSTPEIGAATGIAFLPGGTVQAAAEPVRRGGGSALVENPVP' A
#
# COMPACT_ATOMS: atom_id res chain seq x y z
N THR A 1 -9.20 13.30 -9.07
CA THR A 1 -8.66 12.21 -8.22
C THR A 1 -7.16 12.34 -8.13
N SER A 2 -6.52 12.00 -7.00
CA SER A 2 -5.06 12.01 -6.87
C SER A 2 -4.46 10.62 -7.12
N ALA A 3 -3.25 10.56 -7.67
CA ALA A 3 -2.49 9.31 -7.84
C ALA A 3 -0.98 9.50 -7.70
N GLU A 4 -0.27 8.43 -7.34
CA GLU A 4 1.20 8.43 -7.22
C GLU A 4 1.87 8.38 -8.60
N PRO A 5 3.12 8.88 -8.75
CA PRO A 5 3.78 8.99 -10.06
C PRO A 5 4.02 7.65 -10.73
N GLU A 6 4.30 6.59 -9.96
CA GLU A 6 4.55 5.26 -10.52
C GLU A 6 3.32 4.72 -11.25
N PHE A 7 2.13 4.88 -10.67
CA PHE A 7 0.87 4.55 -11.34
C PHE A 7 0.64 5.46 -12.56
N LEU A 8 0.84 6.78 -12.43
CA LEU A 8 0.64 7.71 -13.55
C LEU A 8 1.52 7.40 -14.77
N ASN A 9 2.69 6.79 -14.54
CA ASN A 9 3.62 6.37 -15.60
C ASN A 9 3.32 4.97 -16.15
N SER A 10 2.24 4.31 -15.70
CA SER A 10 1.91 2.95 -16.11
C SER A 10 1.02 2.91 -17.37
N PRO A 11 1.03 1.80 -18.14
CA PRO A 11 0.11 1.60 -19.25
C PRO A 11 -1.37 1.65 -18.82
N GLU A 12 -1.68 1.19 -17.61
CA GLU A 12 -3.05 1.18 -17.07
C GLU A 12 -3.57 2.60 -16.86
N ALA A 13 -2.74 3.52 -16.34
CA ALA A 13 -3.12 4.92 -16.21
C ALA A 13 -3.36 5.56 -17.59
N ALA A 14 -2.54 5.23 -18.59
CA ALA A 14 -2.74 5.71 -19.96
C ALA A 14 -4.09 5.24 -20.53
N LEU A 15 -4.44 3.96 -20.37
CA LEU A 15 -5.72 3.40 -20.80
C LEU A 15 -6.91 4.03 -20.07
N LEU A 16 -6.80 4.26 -18.77
CA LEU A 16 -7.84 4.93 -17.99
C LEU A 16 -8.10 6.37 -18.47
N VAL A 17 -7.06 7.07 -18.91
CA VAL A 17 -7.19 8.41 -19.50
C VAL A 17 -7.79 8.33 -20.91
N SER A 18 -7.25 7.49 -21.80
CA SER A 18 -7.64 7.48 -23.21
C SER A 18 -9.00 6.85 -23.47
N GLU A 19 -9.29 5.71 -22.81
CA GLU A 19 -10.50 4.91 -23.09
C GLU A 19 -11.64 5.21 -22.11
N HIS A 20 -11.31 5.72 -20.92
CA HIS A 20 -12.28 5.92 -19.83
C HIS A 20 -12.39 7.37 -19.35
N GLY A 21 -11.64 8.30 -19.96
CA GLY A 21 -11.74 9.74 -19.67
C GLY A 21 -11.37 10.13 -18.25
N GLN A 22 -10.61 9.29 -17.53
CA GLN A 22 -10.16 9.60 -16.18
C GLN A 22 -9.19 10.78 -16.18
N SER A 23 -9.24 11.56 -15.11
CA SER A 23 -8.32 12.67 -14.88
C SER A 23 -7.69 12.56 -13.50
N PHE A 24 -6.36 12.55 -13.48
CA PHE A 24 -5.58 12.40 -12.26
C PHE A 24 -4.70 13.62 -12.01
N THR A 25 -4.56 13.98 -10.74
CA THR A 25 -3.55 14.92 -10.26
C THR A 25 -2.46 14.14 -9.55
N SER A 26 -1.19 14.42 -9.87
CA SER A 26 -0.07 13.77 -9.19
C SER A 26 -0.02 14.17 -7.71
N THR A 27 0.17 13.19 -6.83
CA THR A 27 0.58 13.37 -5.43
C THR A 27 1.86 12.57 -5.18
N PRO A 28 2.81 13.05 -4.37
CA PRO A 28 4.07 12.32 -4.15
C PRO A 28 3.88 10.95 -3.50
N GLU A 29 2.92 10.85 -2.57
CA GLU A 29 2.68 9.67 -1.74
C GLU A 29 1.20 9.61 -1.33
N ILE A 30 0.67 8.39 -1.19
CA ILE A 30 -0.65 8.07 -0.64
C ILE A 30 -0.45 7.07 0.50
N GLY A 31 -0.70 7.51 1.74
CA GLY A 31 -0.75 6.60 2.89
C GLY A 31 0.60 5.95 3.26
N ALA A 32 0.57 5.11 4.29
CA ALA A 32 1.65 4.21 4.71
C ALA A 32 0.95 3.07 5.46
N ALA A 33 0.86 1.89 4.85
CA ALA A 33 0.00 0.83 5.33
C ALA A 33 0.63 0.07 6.51
N THR A 34 -0.20 -0.27 7.50
CA THR A 34 0.16 -1.20 8.57
C THR A 34 -1.02 -2.13 8.79
N GLY A 35 -0.75 -3.43 8.93
CA GLY A 35 -1.80 -4.42 9.05
C GLY A 35 -1.37 -5.70 9.75
N ILE A 36 -2.37 -6.42 10.22
CA ILE A 36 -2.25 -7.77 10.78
C ILE A 36 -3.22 -8.67 10.01
N ALA A 37 -2.71 -9.76 9.43
CA ALA A 37 -3.51 -10.80 8.82
C ALA A 37 -3.64 -11.98 9.80
N PHE A 38 -4.87 -12.42 10.05
CA PHE A 38 -5.15 -13.65 10.78
C PHE A 38 -5.08 -14.83 9.81
N LEU A 39 -4.21 -15.79 10.09
CA LEU A 39 -3.97 -16.94 9.23
C LEU A 39 -4.64 -18.20 9.80
N PRO A 40 -4.80 -19.25 8.98
CA PRO A 40 -5.19 -20.56 9.48
C PRO A 40 -4.26 -21.04 10.61
N GLY A 41 -4.81 -21.78 11.57
CA GLY A 41 -4.06 -22.29 12.73
C GLY A 41 -3.86 -21.26 13.84
N GLY A 42 -4.53 -20.10 13.80
CA GLY A 42 -4.49 -19.10 14.87
C GLY A 42 -3.20 -18.27 14.90
N THR A 43 -2.40 -18.31 13.84
CA THR A 43 -1.20 -17.48 13.70
C THR A 43 -1.55 -16.12 13.10
N VAL A 44 -0.67 -15.14 13.31
CA VAL A 44 -0.81 -13.80 12.76
C VAL A 44 0.41 -13.44 11.91
N GLN A 45 0.18 -12.68 10.84
CA GLN A 45 1.24 -12.03 10.06
C GLN A 45 1.10 -10.52 10.22
N ALA A 46 2.14 -9.88 10.75
CA ALA A 46 2.22 -8.44 10.85
C ALA A 46 3.07 -7.87 9.71
N ALA A 47 2.62 -6.78 9.09
CA ALA A 47 3.36 -6.05 8.07
C ALA A 47 3.19 -4.55 8.27
N ALA A 48 4.27 -3.81 8.00
CA ALA A 48 4.25 -2.37 7.96
C ALA A 48 4.97 -1.90 6.70
N GLU A 49 4.51 -0.78 6.15
CA GLU A 49 5.14 -0.10 5.03
C GLU A 49 6.62 0.20 5.36
N PRO A 50 7.58 -0.38 4.61
CA PRO A 50 8.97 -0.40 5.04
C PRO A 50 9.72 0.92 4.85
N VAL A 51 9.24 1.82 3.98
CA VAL A 51 10.02 3.01 3.57
C VAL A 51 9.30 4.31 3.91
N ARG A 52 7.99 4.39 3.66
CA ARG A 52 7.26 5.66 3.81
C ARG A 52 7.25 6.14 5.25
N ARG A 53 7.37 7.47 5.42
CA ARG A 53 7.35 8.17 6.72
C ARG A 53 8.38 7.69 7.76
N GLY A 54 9.55 7.25 7.31
CA GLY A 54 10.66 6.83 8.19
C GLY A 54 10.70 5.33 8.46
N GLY A 55 9.88 4.54 7.76
CA GLY A 55 9.86 3.08 7.82
C GLY A 55 9.09 2.55 9.02
N GLY A 56 8.06 1.76 8.74
CA GLY A 56 7.28 1.05 9.75
C GLY A 56 8.00 -0.21 10.25
N SER A 57 7.69 -0.61 11.49
CA SER A 57 8.13 -1.87 12.06
C SER A 57 6.91 -2.70 12.45
N ALA A 58 6.99 -4.00 12.21
CA ALA A 58 5.95 -4.96 12.54
C ALA A 58 6.59 -6.24 13.07
N LEU A 59 6.07 -6.73 14.20
CA LEU A 59 6.48 -7.96 14.88
C LEU A 59 5.24 -8.67 15.40
N VAL A 60 5.36 -9.96 15.67
CA VAL A 60 4.33 -10.76 16.33
C VAL A 60 4.74 -11.01 17.78
N GLU A 61 3.78 -11.06 18.69
CA GLU A 61 4.03 -11.53 20.04
C GLU A 61 4.31 -13.04 20.03
N ASN A 62 5.24 -13.47 20.89
CA ASN A 62 5.43 -14.86 21.24
C ASN A 62 5.12 -15.03 22.74
N PRO A 63 3.86 -15.34 23.11
CA PRO A 63 3.49 -15.51 24.50
C PRO A 63 4.22 -16.73 25.09
N VAL A 64 4.92 -16.54 26.21
CA VAL A 64 5.32 -17.65 27.07
C VAL A 64 4.17 -17.99 28.04
N PRO A 65 3.98 -19.28 28.39
CA PRO A 65 2.98 -19.70 29.38
C PRO A 65 3.14 -19.00 30.74
#